data_AF-A0A2W6BXM1-F1
#
_entry.id   AF-A0A2W6BXM1-F1
#
_cell.length_a   1.000
_cell.length_b   1.000
_cell.length_c   1.000
_cell.angle_alpha   90.00
_cell.angle_beta   90.00
_cell.angle_gamma   90.00
#
_symmetry.space_group_name_H-M   'P 1'
#
loop_
_entity.id
_entity.type
_entity.pdbx_description
1 polymer ?
#
loop_
_entity_poly.entity_id
_entity_poly.type
_entity_poly.pdbx_seq_one_letter_code
_entity_poly.pdbx_strand_id
1 'polypeptide(L)'
;ARLRASGGRARIGALAAELRCSRRHLHALFVEQVGLAPKTVARLLRFEQLRRALDSDPLRLGDIAHECGYCDQAHLNRDFRELAGTTPTDFVNRLIPGGGVIGDQLPFLQDGGERAA
;
A
#
# COMPACT_ATOMS: atom_id res chain seq x y z
N ALA A 1 0.91 5.85 -17.78
CA ALA A 1 -0.23 4.93 -18.01
C ALA A 1 -0.10 3.59 -17.28
N ARG A 2 0.89 2.73 -17.59
CA ARG A 2 0.98 1.34 -17.08
C ARG A 2 1.08 1.20 -15.55
N LEU A 3 1.91 2.03 -14.90
CA LEU A 3 2.09 1.95 -13.44
C LEU A 3 0.77 2.20 -12.70
N ARG A 4 0.02 3.24 -13.11
CA ARG A 4 -1.33 3.54 -12.60
C ARG A 4 -2.33 2.43 -12.93
N ALA A 5 -2.36 1.95 -14.18
CA ALA A 5 -3.28 0.87 -14.59
C ALA A 5 -3.08 -0.44 -13.80
N SER A 6 -1.85 -0.69 -13.32
CA SER A 6 -1.57 -1.86 -12.48
C SER A 6 -1.82 -1.65 -10.98
N GLY A 7 -2.22 -0.45 -10.56
CA GLY A 7 -2.32 -0.11 -9.13
C GLY A 7 -0.95 -0.09 -8.43
N GLY A 8 0.12 0.24 -9.17
CA GLY A 8 1.48 0.20 -8.61
C GLY A 8 2.08 -1.21 -8.43
N ARG A 9 1.47 -2.24 -9.01
CA ARG A 9 1.98 -3.63 -8.99
C ARG A 9 2.96 -3.95 -10.11
N ALA A 10 3.04 -3.12 -11.16
CA ALA A 10 4.00 -3.31 -12.24
C ALA A 10 5.44 -3.26 -11.73
N ARG A 11 6.26 -4.24 -12.15
CA ARG A 11 7.69 -4.28 -11.80
C ARG A 11 8.43 -3.20 -12.58
N ILE A 12 9.18 -2.35 -11.88
CA ILE A 12 9.95 -1.25 -12.50
C ILE A 12 10.95 -1.76 -13.54
N GLY A 13 11.56 -2.93 -13.32
CA GLY A 13 12.47 -3.55 -14.29
C GLY A 13 11.77 -3.93 -15.60
N ALA A 14 10.53 -4.45 -15.51
CA ALA A 14 9.74 -4.77 -16.69
C ALA A 14 9.33 -3.51 -17.46
N LEU A 15 8.96 -2.44 -16.74
CA LEU A 15 8.64 -1.15 -17.36
C LEU A 15 9.86 -0.55 -18.08
N ALA A 16 11.05 -0.63 -17.47
CA ALA A 16 12.29 -0.17 -18.11
C ALA A 16 12.61 -0.97 -19.38
N ALA A 17 12.42 -2.29 -19.35
CA ALA A 17 12.62 -3.15 -20.52
C ALA A 17 11.63 -2.84 -21.65
N GLU A 18 10.34 -2.66 -21.33
CA GLU A 18 9.28 -2.27 -22.27
C GLU A 18 9.61 -0.94 -22.97
N LEU A 19 10.12 0.04 -22.20
CA LEU A 19 10.52 1.35 -22.70
C LEU A 19 11.93 1.36 -23.32
N ARG A 20 12.60 0.21 -23.41
CA ARG A 20 13.97 0.04 -23.94
C ARG A 20 14.99 1.00 -23.31
N CYS A 21 14.85 1.26 -22.02
CA CYS A 21 15.78 2.12 -21.27
C CYS A 21 16.36 1.41 -20.06
N SER A 22 17.47 1.92 -19.53
CA SER A 22 18.01 1.41 -18.27
C SER A 22 17.10 1.80 -17.09
N ARG A 23 17.16 1.02 -16.01
CA ARG A 23 16.47 1.36 -14.74
C ARG A 23 16.91 2.72 -14.18
N ARG A 24 18.19 3.07 -14.37
CA ARG A 24 18.76 4.36 -13.95
C ARG A 24 18.13 5.50 -14.74
N HIS A 25 18.02 5.35 -16.06
CA HIS A 25 17.39 6.36 -16.91
C HIS A 25 15.91 6.53 -16.57
N LEU A 26 15.18 5.43 -16.42
CA LEU A 26 13.77 5.47 -15.99
C LEU A 26 13.60 6.18 -14.65
N HIS A 27 14.50 5.93 -13.69
CA HIS A 27 14.50 6.62 -12.41
C HIS A 27 14.71 8.13 -12.56
N ALA A 28 15.73 8.54 -13.33
CA ALA A 28 16.03 9.95 -13.57
C ALA A 28 14.83 10.67 -14.19
N LEU A 29 14.22 10.10 -15.22
CA LEU A 29 13.02 10.64 -15.85
C LEU A 29 11.86 10.80 -14.86
N PHE A 30 11.64 9.83 -13.99
CA PHE A 30 10.59 9.91 -12.97
C PHE A 30 10.84 11.04 -11.97
N VAL A 31 12.09 11.19 -11.51
CA VAL A 31 12.44 12.29 -10.61
C VAL A 31 12.29 13.64 -11.31
N GLU A 32 12.73 13.75 -12.57
CA GLU A 32 12.64 14.98 -13.34
C GLU A 32 11.19 15.39 -13.65
N GLN A 33 10.34 14.42 -14.02
CA GLN A 33 8.99 14.70 -14.53
C GLN A 33 7.90 14.62 -13.45
N VAL A 34 8.10 13.80 -12.40
CA VAL A 34 7.12 13.54 -11.34
C VAL A 34 7.61 14.02 -9.97
N GLY A 35 8.92 14.27 -9.82
CA GLY A 35 9.52 14.63 -8.53
C GLY A 35 9.77 13.43 -7.60
N LEU A 36 9.41 12.21 -8.00
CA LEU A 36 9.47 11.02 -7.15
C LEU A 36 10.04 9.83 -7.91
N ALA A 37 10.77 8.97 -7.20
CA ALA A 37 11.27 7.73 -7.77
C ALA A 37 10.12 6.80 -8.23
N PRO A 38 10.31 5.98 -9.28
CA PRO A 38 9.26 5.10 -9.81
C PRO A 38 8.68 4.15 -8.75
N LYS A 39 9.53 3.64 -7.86
CA LYS A 39 9.09 2.77 -6.75
C LYS A 39 8.21 3.50 -5.74
N THR A 40 8.52 4.77 -5.44
CA THR A 40 7.73 5.59 -4.54
C THR A 40 6.34 5.86 -5.12
N VAL A 41 6.27 6.20 -6.41
CA VAL A 41 5.00 6.36 -7.12
C VAL A 41 4.20 5.05 -7.13
N ALA A 42 4.86 3.91 -7.40
CA ALA A 42 4.22 2.60 -7.37
C ALA A 42 3.62 2.28 -5.98
N ARG A 43 4.37 2.59 -4.92
CA ARG A 43 3.94 2.41 -3.53
C ARG A 43 2.72 3.27 -3.20
N LEU A 44 2.73 4.55 -3.58
CA LEU A 44 1.60 5.47 -3.35
C LEU A 44 0.33 5.01 -4.06
N LEU A 45 0.45 4.59 -5.33
CA LEU A 45 -0.69 4.06 -6.09
C LEU A 45 -1.28 2.81 -5.46
N ARG A 46 -0.43 1.91 -4.96
CA ARG A 46 -0.86 0.70 -4.25
C ARG A 46 -1.61 1.04 -2.97
N PHE A 47 -1.03 1.93 -2.17
CA PHE A 47 -1.60 2.36 -0.91
C PHE A 47 -2.94 3.08 -1.10
N GLU A 48 -3.03 3.96 -2.11
CA GLU A 48 -4.27 4.66 -2.46
C GLU A 48 -5.37 3.67 -2.87
N GLN A 49 -5.03 2.66 -3.66
CA GLN A 49 -6.00 1.64 -4.08
C GLN A 49 -6.51 0.82 -2.88
N LEU A 50 -5.59 0.39 -2.00
CA LEU A 50 -5.95 -0.30 -0.76
C LEU A 50 -6.89 0.55 0.10
N ARG A 51 -6.53 1.81 0.35
CA ARG A 51 -7.33 2.73 1.17
C ARG A 51 -8.75 2.89 0.63
N ARG A 52 -8.90 3.07 -0.68
CA ARG A 52 -10.21 3.21 -1.34
C ARG A 52 -11.06 1.93 -1.23
N ALA A 53 -10.43 0.76 -1.32
CA ALA A 53 -11.14 -0.51 -1.16
C ALA A 53 -11.60 -0.73 0.29
N LEU A 54 -10.80 -0.32 1.27
CA LEU A 54 -11.18 -0.37 2.70
C LEU A 54 -12.32 0.58 3.04
N ASP A 55 -12.47 1.71 2.34
CA ASP A 55 -13.64 2.59 2.51
C ASP A 55 -14.96 1.86 2.17
N SER A 56 -14.91 0.80 1.35
CA SER A 56 -16.09 0.02 0.94
C SER A 56 -16.31 -1.24 1.78
N ASP A 57 -15.24 -1.96 2.13
CA ASP A 57 -15.32 -3.21 2.91
C ASP A 57 -14.11 -3.33 3.86
N PRO A 58 -14.14 -2.63 5.00
CA PRO A 58 -13.00 -2.58 5.92
C PRO A 58 -12.70 -3.91 6.62
N LEU A 59 -13.67 -4.84 6.65
CA LEU A 59 -13.51 -6.16 7.30
C LEU A 59 -12.65 -7.12 6.47
N ARG A 60 -12.46 -6.85 5.17
CA ARG A 60 -11.65 -7.67 4.26
C ARG A 60 -10.19 -7.23 4.13
N LEU A 61 -9.64 -6.57 5.16
CA LEU A 61 -8.30 -5.97 5.10
C LEU A 61 -7.20 -6.94 4.62
N GLY A 62 -7.19 -8.19 5.08
CA GLY A 62 -6.22 -9.20 4.64
C GLY A 62 -6.32 -9.49 3.14
N ASP A 63 -7.52 -9.78 2.64
CA ASP A 63 -7.78 -10.06 1.23
C ASP A 63 -7.44 -8.85 0.35
N ILE A 64 -7.92 -7.66 0.74
CA ILE A 64 -7.72 -6.43 -0.02
C ILE A 64 -6.22 -6.09 -0.08
N ALA A 65 -5.48 -6.27 1.02
CA ALA A 65 -4.03 -6.08 1.03
C ALA A 65 -3.34 -7.03 0.04
N HIS A 66 -3.71 -8.30 0.03
CA HIS A 66 -3.18 -9.28 -0.91
C HIS A 66 -3.49 -8.90 -2.37
N GLU A 67 -4.75 -8.56 -2.66
CA GLU A 67 -5.21 -8.12 -3.99
C GLU A 67 -4.46 -6.87 -4.48
N CYS A 68 -4.17 -5.93 -3.57
CA CYS A 68 -3.36 -4.75 -3.84
C CYS A 68 -1.86 -5.05 -4.00
N GLY A 69 -1.40 -6.25 -3.67
CA GLY A 69 -0.02 -6.69 -3.88
C GLY A 69 0.90 -6.49 -2.67
N TYR A 70 0.34 -6.46 -1.46
CA TYR A 70 1.11 -6.65 -0.23
C TYR A 70 1.41 -8.14 -0.06
N CYS A 71 2.69 -8.46 0.15
CA CYS A 71 3.17 -9.84 0.25
C CYS A 71 2.95 -10.45 1.63
N ASP A 72 2.97 -9.62 2.67
CA ASP A 72 2.84 -10.01 4.06
C ASP A 72 2.40 -8.80 4.90
N GLN A 73 2.09 -9.06 6.17
CA GLN A 73 1.71 -8.05 7.13
C GLN A 73 2.82 -7.03 7.40
N ALA A 74 4.10 -7.41 7.41
CA ALA A 74 5.19 -6.49 7.71
C ALA A 74 5.33 -5.40 6.64
N HIS A 75 5.14 -5.76 5.37
CA HIS A 75 5.08 -4.83 4.25
C HIS A 75 3.88 -3.89 4.37
N LEU A 76 2.70 -4.42 4.68
CA LEU A 76 1.49 -3.62 4.91
C LEU A 76 1.67 -2.62 6.05
N ASN A 77 2.14 -3.09 7.21
CA ASN A 77 2.36 -2.30 8.41
C ASN A 77 3.38 -1.17 8.18
N ARG A 78 4.44 -1.44 7.42
CA ARG A 78 5.43 -0.42 7.05
C ARG A 78 4.79 0.70 6.22
N ASP A 79 4.00 0.34 5.21
CA ASP A 79 3.32 1.31 4.36
C ASP A 79 2.30 2.14 5.13
N PHE A 80 1.49 1.54 5.99
CA PHE A 80 0.54 2.26 6.83
C PHE A 80 1.21 3.24 7.79
N ARG A 81 2.29 2.84 8.45
CA ARG A 81 3.05 3.74 9.32
C ARG A 81 3.66 4.90 8.55
N GLU A 82 4.29 4.62 7.41
CA GLU A 82 4.99 5.66 6.64
C GLU A 82 4.06 6.56 5.83
N LEU A 83 2.88 6.09 5.42
CA LEU A 83 1.96 6.83 4.53
C LEU A 83 0.70 7.36 5.21
N ALA A 84 0.22 6.72 6.29
CA ALA A 84 -0.97 7.12 7.04
C ALA A 84 -0.71 7.42 8.52
N GLY A 85 0.53 7.25 9.01
CA GLY A 85 0.91 7.58 10.38
C GLY A 85 0.24 6.72 11.45
N THR A 86 -0.24 5.53 11.10
CA THR A 86 -1.06 4.67 11.96
C THR A 86 -0.90 3.20 11.55
N THR A 87 -1.49 2.26 12.29
CA THR A 87 -1.51 0.85 11.86
C THR A 87 -2.71 0.57 10.93
N PRO A 88 -2.69 -0.51 10.14
CA PRO A 88 -3.84 -0.91 9.34
C PRO A 88 -5.09 -1.15 10.19
N THR A 89 -4.93 -1.76 11.37
CA THR A 89 -6.03 -2.08 12.29
C THR A 89 -6.65 -0.80 12.85
N ASP A 90 -5.84 0.15 13.30
CA ASP A 90 -6.32 1.45 13.80
C ASP A 90 -7.00 2.27 12.70
N PHE A 91 -6.53 2.14 11.46
CA PHE A 91 -7.20 2.74 10.31
C PHE A 91 -8.59 2.14 10.10
N VAL A 92 -8.70 0.80 10.03
CA VAL A 92 -9.97 0.07 9.85
C VAL A 92 -10.95 0.34 11.00
N ASN A 93 -10.47 0.36 12.25
CA ASN A 93 -11.30 0.65 13.42
C ASN A 93 -11.97 2.03 13.35
N ARG A 94 -11.32 3.02 12.71
CA ARG A 94 -11.91 4.35 12.50
C ARG A 94 -12.95 4.37 11.38
N LEU A 95 -12.91 3.41 10.45
CA LEU A 95 -13.88 3.30 9.36
C LEU A 95 -15.18 2.60 9.78
N ILE A 96 -15.18 1.84 10.88
CA ILE A 96 -16.34 1.09 11.37
C ILE A 96 -17.03 1.89 12.49
N PRO A 97 -18.18 2.54 12.24
CA PRO A 97 -18.89 3.27 13.28
C PRO A 97 -19.57 2.29 14.25
N GLY A 98 -19.32 2.43 15.56
CA GLY A 98 -20.08 1.69 16.60
C GLY A 98 -19.27 0.77 17.52
N GLY A 99 -17.94 0.74 17.42
CA GLY A 99 -17.07 -0.07 18.30
C GLY A 99 -16.32 -1.11 17.49
N GLY A 100 -15.01 -0.87 17.33
CA GLY A 100 -14.14 -1.54 16.38
C GLY A 100 -14.05 -3.05 16.53
N VAL A 101 -13.49 -3.68 15.51
CA VAL A 101 -13.17 -5.11 15.50
C VAL A 101 -12.33 -5.44 16.75
N ILE A 102 -12.90 -6.28 17.62
CA ILE A 102 -12.14 -6.99 18.65
C ILE A 102 -11.03 -7.73 17.90
N GLY A 103 -9.80 -7.67 18.42
CA GLY A 103 -8.60 -8.28 17.81
C GLY A 103 -8.72 -9.76 17.43
N ASP A 104 -9.83 -10.41 17.79
CA ASP A 104 -10.17 -11.79 17.48
C ASP A 104 -10.75 -11.99 16.06
N GLN A 105 -11.25 -10.95 15.37
CA GLN A 105 -11.84 -11.07 14.02
C GLN A 105 -10.89 -10.75 12.87
N LEU A 106 -9.70 -10.19 13.15
CA LEU A 106 -8.61 -10.05 12.19
C LEU A 106 -7.40 -10.88 12.62
N PRO A 107 -7.51 -12.22 12.72
CA PRO A 107 -6.48 -13.09 13.29
C PRO A 107 -5.13 -13.03 12.54
N PHE A 108 -5.09 -12.45 11.34
CA PHE A 108 -3.87 -12.25 10.55
C PHE A 108 -3.06 -11.00 10.95
N LEU A 109 -3.63 -10.08 11.75
CA LEU A 109 -3.00 -8.80 12.07
C LEU A 109 -2.59 -8.72 13.54
N GLN A 110 -1.41 -9.26 13.85
CA GLN A 110 -0.74 -8.95 15.12
C GLN A 110 -0.01 -7.63 14.95
N ASP A 111 -0.67 -6.51 15.23
CA ASP A 111 0.03 -5.24 15.34
C ASP A 111 0.97 -5.32 16.56
N GLY A 112 2.24 -5.64 16.28
CA GLY A 112 3.32 -5.63 17.27
C GLY A 112 3.21 -4.35 18.08
N GLY A 113 2.88 -4.54 19.36
CA GLY A 113 2.33 -3.51 20.22
C GLY A 113 3.15 -2.24 20.25
N GLU A 114 2.51 -1.15 19.85
CA GLU A 114 2.72 0.15 20.43
C GLU A 114 1.35 0.82 20.44
N ARG A 115 0.55 0.46 21.45
CA ARG A 115 -0.49 1.37 21.91
C ARG A 115 0.26 2.59 22.42
N ALA A 116 0.29 3.66 21.63
CA ALA A 116 0.76 4.94 22.12
C ALA A 116 -0.10 5.29 23.35
N ALA A 117 0.58 5.36 24.51
CA ALA A 117 0.01 5.79 25.78
C ALA A 117 -0.37 7.27 25.73
#